data_AF-C5MH36-F1
#
_entry.id   AF-C5MH36-F1
#
_cell.length_a   1.000
_cell.length_b   1.000
_cell.length_c   1.000
_cell.angle_alpha   90.00
_cell.angle_beta   90.00
_cell.angle_gamma   90.00
#
_symmetry.space_group_name_H-M   'P 1'
#
loop_
_entity.id
_entity.type
_entity.pdbx_description
1 polymer ?
#
loop_
_entity_poly.entity_id
_entity_poly.type
_entity_poly.pdbx_seq_one_letter_code
_entity_poly.pdbx_strand_id
1 'polypeptide(L)'
;MSLTPNNEIEKHLLSRCYDSNSRIVELLESRYSLHGDQKPTILFKNITNNEPKKRTSLLNQDSTDDGISKQRKLTTRLEVKKFISSTLINQRKLIKKIQHYNRNKTSSSSALNVDKLLQKYKIPNFDDFITMNELWQKYMQDLIFQNGQKLQPLSAILPRLSSADFNGCLITVLQSRNTSVVGIRGIVIWDSQHSFTIVVPKDQDSKEWNEDKSNFTPSELIGGLKVVPKKHTIFGFEVIDPSDEESYIGFTIVGSRFEFRSVDRAGKKFKNHSIDDIL
;
A
#
# COMPACT_ATOMS: atom_id res chain seq x y z
N MET A 1 36.83 15.73 -45.26
CA MET A 1 36.96 15.11 -46.59
C MET A 1 36.01 13.91 -46.65
N SER A 2 34.82 14.11 -47.20
CA SER A 2 33.87 13.03 -47.47
C SER A 2 34.42 12.17 -48.60
N LEU A 3 35.02 11.03 -48.25
CA LEU A 3 35.23 9.94 -49.21
C LEU A 3 33.83 9.44 -49.59
N THR A 4 33.20 10.03 -50.60
CA THR A 4 32.11 9.37 -51.33
C THR A 4 32.81 8.38 -52.26
N PRO A 5 32.94 7.09 -51.92
CA PRO A 5 33.50 6.14 -52.86
C PRO A 5 32.60 6.18 -54.10
N ASN A 6 33.21 6.35 -55.26
CA ASN A 6 32.52 6.26 -56.54
C ASN A 6 32.06 4.80 -56.72
N ASN A 7 30.96 4.41 -56.07
CA ASN A 7 30.39 3.07 -56.11
C ASN A 7 29.58 2.89 -57.40
N GLU A 8 30.20 3.12 -58.55
CA GLU A 8 29.57 2.99 -59.88
C GLU A 8 29.03 1.57 -60.10
N ILE A 9 29.74 0.56 -59.59
CA ILE A 9 29.34 -0.85 -59.64
C ILE A 9 28.06 -1.07 -58.82
N GLU A 10 27.98 -0.53 -57.61
CA GLU A 10 26.80 -0.68 -56.74
C GLU A 10 25.61 0.10 -57.30
N LYS A 11 25.85 1.28 -57.86
CA LYS A 11 24.84 2.07 -58.56
C LYS A 11 24.26 1.30 -59.75
N HIS A 12 25.12 0.63 -60.53
CA HIS A 12 24.70 -0.21 -61.65
C HIS A 12 23.99 -1.51 -61.18
N LEU A 13 24.33 -2.04 -60.01
CA LEU A 13 23.62 -3.17 -59.43
C LEU A 13 22.23 -2.76 -58.91
N LEU A 14 22.15 -1.61 -58.24
CA LEU A 14 20.89 -1.04 -57.75
C LEU A 14 19.96 -0.62 -58.89
N SER A 15 20.48 -0.19 -60.04
CA SER A 15 19.66 0.13 -61.23
C SER A 15 18.99 -1.09 -61.87
N ARG A 16 19.40 -2.31 -61.52
CA ARG A 16 18.69 -3.55 -61.89
C ARG A 16 17.51 -3.85 -60.96
N CYS A 17 17.49 -3.26 -59.76
CA CYS A 17 16.50 -3.51 -58.72
C CYS A 17 15.54 -2.32 -58.50
N TYR A 18 15.95 -1.11 -58.86
CA TYR A 18 15.20 0.14 -58.67
C TYR A 18 15.16 0.94 -59.96
N ASP A 19 13.99 1.42 -60.35
CA ASP A 19 13.80 2.20 -61.59
C ASP A 19 14.14 3.70 -61.42
N SER A 20 14.09 4.22 -60.19
CA SER A 20 14.31 5.64 -59.91
C SER A 20 15.74 5.94 -59.48
N ASN A 21 16.44 6.74 -60.29
CA ASN A 21 17.83 7.13 -60.04
C ASN A 21 17.97 7.98 -58.75
N SER A 22 16.96 8.79 -58.41
CA SER A 22 16.94 9.55 -57.15
C SER A 22 16.96 8.64 -55.91
N ARG A 23 16.21 7.53 -55.94
CA ARG A 23 16.17 6.57 -54.84
C ARG A 23 17.49 5.82 -54.69
N ILE A 24 18.17 5.53 -55.79
CA ILE A 24 19.48 4.87 -55.78
C ILE A 24 20.53 5.78 -55.10
N VAL A 25 20.51 7.08 -55.41
CA VAL A 25 21.43 8.05 -54.79
C VAL A 25 21.16 8.17 -53.28
N GLU A 26 19.90 8.28 -52.87
CA GLU A 26 19.50 8.33 -51.46
C GLU A 26 19.93 7.07 -50.68
N LEU A 27 19.83 5.89 -51.29
CA LEU A 27 20.28 4.62 -50.69
C LEU A 27 21.81 4.57 -50.52
N LEU A 28 22.56 5.07 -51.49
CA LEU A 28 24.03 5.12 -51.41
C LEU A 28 24.50 6.12 -50.35
N GLU A 29 23.85 7.27 -50.23
CA GLU A 29 24.15 8.26 -49.19
C GLU A 29 23.82 7.74 -47.79
N SER A 30 22.69 7.05 -47.62
CA SER A 30 22.28 6.50 -46.32
C SER A 30 23.08 5.26 -45.90
N ARG A 31 23.41 4.33 -46.82
CA ARG A 31 24.09 3.06 -46.51
C ARG A 31 25.53 3.20 -46.01
N TYR A 32 26.22 4.26 -46.41
CA TYR A 32 27.61 4.54 -46.00
C TYR A 32 27.74 5.71 -45.03
N SER A 33 26.61 6.33 -44.65
CA SER A 33 26.60 7.38 -43.63
C SER A 33 26.78 6.80 -42.23
N LEU A 34 27.56 7.49 -41.40
CA LEU A 34 27.71 7.19 -39.97
C LEU A 34 26.38 7.27 -39.21
N HIS A 35 25.42 8.04 -39.73
CA HIS A 35 24.11 8.30 -39.11
C HIS A 35 22.94 7.71 -39.90
N GLY A 36 23.21 6.93 -40.95
CA GLY A 36 22.17 6.36 -41.81
C GLY A 36 21.55 5.07 -41.24
N ASP A 37 20.41 4.68 -41.81
CA ASP A 37 19.62 3.52 -41.37
C ASP A 37 20.33 2.18 -41.58
N GLN A 38 21.24 2.12 -42.56
CA GLN A 38 22.01 0.91 -42.88
C GLN A 38 23.49 1.17 -42.58
N LYS A 39 24.10 0.27 -41.79
CA LYS A 39 25.54 0.30 -41.53
C LYS A 39 26.27 -0.52 -42.60
N PRO A 40 27.46 -0.09 -43.05
CA PRO A 40 28.25 -0.82 -44.05
C PRO A 40 28.92 -2.10 -43.52
N THR A 41 28.56 -2.56 -42.32
CA THR A 41 29.13 -3.75 -41.66
C THR A 41 28.02 -4.68 -41.19
N ILE A 42 28.15 -5.96 -41.49
CA ILE A 42 27.30 -7.03 -40.95
C ILE A 42 28.02 -7.64 -39.74
N LEU A 43 27.44 -7.50 -38.55
CA LEU A 43 28.00 -8.06 -37.31
C LEU A 43 27.62 -9.54 -37.17
N PHE A 44 28.52 -10.44 -37.53
CA PHE A 44 28.41 -11.85 -37.21
C PHE A 44 28.94 -12.12 -35.80
N LYS A 45 28.07 -12.02 -34.80
CA LYS A 45 28.38 -12.43 -33.42
C LYS A 45 27.57 -13.66 -33.08
N ASN A 46 28.24 -14.74 -32.71
CA ASN A 46 27.60 -15.84 -32.00
C ASN A 46 27.12 -15.27 -30.66
N ILE A 47 25.81 -15.06 -30.52
CA ILE A 47 25.20 -14.64 -29.26
C ILE A 47 25.27 -15.85 -28.34
N THR A 48 26.44 -16.07 -27.73
CA THR A 48 26.50 -16.89 -26.54
C THR A 48 25.81 -16.07 -25.45
N ASN A 49 24.65 -16.53 -25.01
CA ASN A 49 24.00 -16.04 -23.78
C ASN A 49 24.81 -16.50 -22.56
N ASN A 50 26.13 -16.26 -22.57
CA ASN A 50 26.93 -16.28 -21.37
C ASN A 50 26.58 -14.98 -20.64
N GLU A 51 25.41 -14.96 -20.00
CA GLU A 51 25.21 -14.05 -18.89
C GLU A 51 26.44 -14.20 -17.99
N PRO A 52 27.17 -13.11 -17.69
CA PRO A 52 28.25 -13.22 -16.72
C PRO A 52 27.61 -13.75 -15.46
N LYS A 53 27.92 -14.99 -15.07
CA LYS A 53 27.51 -15.54 -13.77
C LYS A 53 27.86 -14.47 -12.76
N LYS A 54 26.84 -13.83 -12.15
CA LYS A 54 27.04 -12.78 -11.16
C LYS A 54 28.07 -13.33 -10.18
N ARG A 55 29.25 -12.72 -10.14
CA ARG A 55 30.28 -13.10 -9.18
C ARG A 55 29.66 -12.85 -7.80
N THR A 56 29.31 -13.92 -7.10
CA THR A 56 28.88 -13.82 -5.71
C THR A 56 30.07 -13.29 -4.92
N SER A 57 29.83 -12.25 -4.12
CA SER A 57 30.86 -11.69 -3.24
C SER A 57 31.37 -12.78 -2.32
N LEU A 58 32.69 -12.90 -2.17
CA LEU A 58 33.31 -13.80 -1.17
C LEU A 58 32.94 -13.43 0.28
N LEU A 59 32.47 -12.20 0.52
CA LEU A 59 31.94 -11.77 1.81
C LEU A 59 30.48 -12.21 2.06
N ASN A 60 29.75 -12.62 1.01
CA ASN A 60 28.51 -13.35 1.20
C ASN A 60 28.87 -14.83 1.37
N GLN A 61 29.47 -15.16 2.52
CA GLN A 61 29.23 -16.49 3.04
C GLN A 61 27.73 -16.57 3.24
N ASP A 62 27.05 -17.39 2.44
CA ASP A 62 25.66 -17.77 2.68
C ASP A 62 25.64 -18.41 4.08
N SER A 63 25.51 -17.58 5.10
CA SER A 63 25.01 -18.00 6.39
C SER A 63 23.74 -18.76 6.06
N THR A 64 23.71 -20.02 6.43
CA THR A 64 22.54 -20.92 6.42
C THR A 64 21.40 -20.41 7.29
N ASP A 65 21.31 -19.11 7.53
CA ASP A 65 20.16 -18.42 8.08
C ASP A 65 19.18 -18.14 6.93
N ASP A 66 18.64 -19.24 6.43
CA ASP A 66 17.66 -19.29 5.35
C ASP A 66 16.43 -18.49 5.80
N GLY A 67 16.32 -17.25 5.28
CA GLY A 67 15.39 -16.25 5.75
C GLY A 67 13.94 -16.75 5.82
N ILE A 68 13.45 -17.05 7.03
CA ILE A 68 12.10 -17.56 7.32
C ILE A 68 11.68 -18.59 6.27
N SER A 69 11.91 -19.89 6.56
CA SER A 69 11.46 -21.02 5.73
C SER A 69 10.13 -20.71 5.03
N LYS A 70 10.06 -20.92 3.71
CA LYS A 70 8.85 -20.67 2.92
C LYS A 70 7.60 -21.28 3.57
N GLN A 71 7.77 -22.39 4.27
CA GLN A 71 6.73 -23.04 5.08
C GLN A 71 6.24 -22.11 6.21
N ARG A 72 7.14 -21.49 6.99
CA ARG A 72 6.78 -20.55 8.06
C ARG A 72 6.03 -19.33 7.53
N LYS A 73 6.40 -18.79 6.36
CA LYS A 73 5.64 -17.69 5.73
C LYS A 73 4.21 -18.13 5.36
N LEU A 74 4.08 -19.34 4.83
CA LEU A 74 2.79 -19.91 4.44
C LEU A 74 1.92 -20.20 5.66
N THR A 75 2.48 -20.76 6.73
CA THR A 75 1.73 -21.03 7.97
C THR A 75 1.24 -19.75 8.60
N THR A 76 2.08 -18.71 8.73
CA THR A 76 1.66 -17.41 9.28
C THR A 76 0.52 -16.79 8.47
N ARG A 77 0.58 -16.82 7.13
CA ARG A 77 -0.50 -16.30 6.27
C ARG A 77 -1.81 -17.06 6.48
N LEU A 78 -1.75 -18.39 6.58
CA LEU A 78 -2.92 -19.23 6.84
C LEU A 78 -3.52 -18.96 8.21
N GLU A 79 -2.69 -18.76 9.22
CA GLU A 79 -3.11 -18.49 10.58
C GLU A 79 -3.77 -17.11 10.72
N VAL A 80 -3.17 -16.07 10.12
CA VAL A 80 -3.78 -14.73 10.03
C VAL A 80 -5.12 -14.79 9.29
N LYS A 81 -5.21 -15.51 8.17
CA LYS A 81 -6.47 -15.71 7.44
C LYS A 81 -7.51 -16.42 8.31
N LYS A 82 -7.12 -17.47 9.02
CA LYS A 82 -8.00 -18.23 9.92
C LYS A 82 -8.50 -17.35 11.05
N PHE A 83 -7.61 -16.57 11.67
CA PHE A 83 -7.95 -15.60 12.70
C PHE A 83 -8.99 -14.59 12.18
N ILE A 84 -8.67 -13.83 11.13
CA ILE A 84 -9.55 -12.79 10.57
C ILE A 84 -10.92 -13.35 10.16
N SER A 85 -10.94 -14.49 9.46
CA SER A 85 -12.21 -15.09 9.02
C SER A 85 -13.06 -15.57 10.21
N SER A 86 -12.43 -16.23 11.20
CA SER A 86 -13.14 -16.72 12.38
C SER A 86 -13.70 -15.59 13.24
N THR A 87 -12.93 -14.52 13.46
CA THR A 87 -13.34 -13.37 14.26
C THR A 87 -14.49 -12.62 13.59
N LEU A 88 -14.42 -12.36 12.28
CA LEU A 88 -15.51 -11.71 11.53
C LEU A 88 -16.80 -12.55 11.56
N ILE A 89 -16.70 -13.88 11.46
CA ILE A 89 -17.87 -14.77 11.56
C ILE A 89 -18.47 -14.71 12.97
N ASN A 90 -17.64 -14.75 14.00
CA ASN A 90 -18.06 -14.68 15.39
C ASN A 90 -18.72 -13.33 15.72
N GLN A 91 -18.14 -12.23 15.25
CA GLN A 91 -18.75 -10.89 15.36
C GLN A 91 -20.11 -10.83 14.69
N ARG A 92 -20.25 -11.34 13.45
CA ARG A 92 -21.54 -11.39 12.76
C ARG A 92 -22.60 -12.19 13.53
N LYS A 93 -22.20 -13.31 14.14
CA LYS A 93 -23.10 -14.11 15.00
C LYS A 93 -23.53 -13.33 16.24
N LEU A 94 -22.59 -12.63 16.88
CA LEU A 94 -22.88 -11.82 18.06
C LEU A 94 -23.79 -10.63 17.73
N ILE A 95 -23.54 -9.93 16.63
CA ILE A 95 -24.39 -8.84 16.12
C ILE A 95 -25.83 -9.32 15.92
N LYS A 96 -26.03 -10.46 15.24
CA LYS A 96 -27.37 -11.03 15.01
C LYS A 96 -28.06 -11.39 16.34
N LYS A 97 -27.31 -11.91 17.31
CA LYS A 97 -27.84 -12.27 18.63
C LYS A 97 -28.30 -11.02 19.40
N ILE A 98 -27.52 -9.95 19.36
CA ILE A 98 -27.87 -8.66 19.99
C ILE A 98 -29.08 -8.03 19.28
N GLN A 99 -29.12 -8.05 17.95
CA GLN A 99 -30.28 -7.58 17.19
C GLN A 99 -31.56 -8.35 17.53
N HIS A 100 -31.48 -9.67 17.65
CA HIS A 100 -32.62 -10.51 18.04
C HIS A 100 -33.08 -10.20 19.47
N TYR A 101 -32.14 -10.06 20.41
CA TYR A 101 -32.45 -9.67 21.78
C TYR A 101 -33.10 -8.28 21.84
N ASN A 102 -32.58 -7.29 21.12
CA ASN A 102 -33.13 -5.93 21.10
C ASN A 102 -34.55 -5.88 20.53
N ARG A 103 -34.88 -6.73 19.55
CA ARG A 103 -36.25 -6.85 19.01
C ARG A 103 -37.23 -7.48 20.00
N ASN A 104 -36.76 -8.40 20.83
CA ASN A 104 -37.57 -9.14 21.80
C ASN A 104 -37.49 -8.54 23.21
N LYS A 105 -36.85 -7.38 23.36
CA LYS A 105 -36.60 -6.73 24.65
C LYS A 105 -37.91 -6.19 25.22
N THR A 106 -38.39 -6.79 26.30
CA THR A 106 -39.45 -6.23 27.14
C THR A 106 -38.84 -5.34 28.21
N SER A 107 -39.59 -4.34 28.72
CA SER A 107 -39.08 -3.35 29.69
C SER A 107 -38.49 -3.93 30.98
N SER A 108 -38.72 -5.22 31.26
CA SER A 108 -38.23 -5.95 32.44
C SER A 108 -37.03 -6.87 32.17
N SER A 109 -36.51 -6.95 30.93
CA SER A 109 -35.41 -7.86 30.60
C SER A 109 -34.05 -7.30 31.04
N SER A 110 -33.30 -8.09 31.81
CA SER A 110 -31.92 -7.80 32.23
C SER A 110 -31.00 -7.48 31.05
N ALA A 111 -30.25 -6.38 31.14
CA ALA A 111 -29.32 -5.94 30.11
C ALA A 111 -28.32 -7.05 29.71
N LEU A 112 -28.09 -7.23 28.41
CA LEU A 112 -27.09 -8.17 27.92
C LEU A 112 -25.70 -7.74 28.40
N ASN A 113 -25.00 -8.65 29.09
CA ASN A 113 -23.61 -8.45 29.44
C ASN A 113 -22.73 -8.69 28.20
N VAL A 114 -22.39 -7.59 27.50
CA VAL A 114 -21.63 -7.61 26.25
C VAL A 114 -20.21 -8.15 26.48
N ASP A 115 -19.55 -7.79 27.58
CA ASP A 115 -18.17 -8.19 27.87
C ASP A 115 -18.01 -9.71 28.01
N LYS A 116 -18.95 -10.38 28.70
CA LYS A 116 -18.96 -11.86 28.78
C LYS A 116 -19.13 -12.51 27.41
N LEU A 117 -19.91 -11.89 26.52
CA LEU A 117 -20.10 -12.39 25.16
C LEU A 117 -18.85 -12.17 24.31
N LEU A 118 -18.18 -11.01 24.42
CA LEU A 118 -16.93 -10.72 23.73
C LEU A 118 -15.86 -11.78 24.03
N GLN A 119 -15.69 -12.11 25.32
CA GLN A 119 -14.76 -13.16 25.77
C GLN A 119 -15.15 -14.54 25.20
N LYS A 120 -16.44 -14.89 25.23
CA LYS A 120 -16.93 -16.17 24.68
C LYS A 120 -16.67 -16.32 23.18
N TYR A 121 -16.85 -15.25 22.41
CA TYR A 121 -16.66 -15.24 20.97
C TYR A 121 -15.21 -14.95 20.54
N LYS A 122 -14.30 -14.70 21.48
CA LYS A 122 -12.89 -14.37 21.27
C LYS A 122 -12.71 -13.18 20.32
N ILE A 123 -13.49 -12.13 20.53
CA ILE A 123 -13.42 -10.91 19.74
C ILE A 123 -12.33 -10.01 20.38
N PRO A 124 -11.38 -9.50 19.60
CA PRO A 124 -10.33 -8.62 20.13
C PRO A 124 -10.92 -7.31 20.65
N ASN A 125 -10.45 -6.87 21.82
CA ASN A 125 -10.81 -5.58 22.38
C ASN A 125 -9.89 -4.48 21.80
N PHE A 126 -10.37 -3.25 21.76
CA PHE A 126 -9.58 -2.11 21.28
C PHE A 126 -8.48 -1.71 22.25
N ASP A 127 -8.78 -1.76 23.55
CA ASP A 127 -7.87 -1.34 24.63
C ASP A 127 -6.52 -2.07 24.59
N ASP A 128 -6.53 -3.34 24.16
CA ASP A 128 -5.34 -4.17 24.03
C ASP A 128 -4.33 -3.60 23.01
N PHE A 129 -4.79 -2.78 22.07
CA PHE A 129 -3.98 -2.22 20.98
C PHE A 129 -3.57 -0.76 21.20
N ILE A 130 -3.98 -0.11 22.30
CA ILE A 130 -3.62 1.28 22.60
C ILE A 130 -2.10 1.43 22.72
N THR A 131 -1.44 0.51 23.41
CA THR A 131 0.03 0.49 23.56
C THR A 131 0.77 0.44 22.22
N MET A 132 0.20 -0.26 21.23
CA MET A 132 0.74 -0.33 19.88
C MET A 132 0.59 1.01 19.14
N ASN A 133 -0.49 1.74 19.40
CA ASN A 133 -0.67 3.09 18.87
C ASN A 133 0.29 4.10 19.52
N GLU A 134 0.49 4.05 20.83
CA GLU A 134 1.46 4.89 21.52
C GLU A 134 2.89 4.71 20.97
N LEU A 135 3.28 3.47 20.69
CA LEU A 135 4.56 3.17 20.05
C LEU A 135 4.64 3.78 18.63
N TRP A 136 3.56 3.66 17.87
CA TRP A 136 3.48 4.23 16.52
C TRP A 136 3.51 5.76 16.54
N GLN A 137 2.88 6.41 17.53
CA GLN A 137 2.92 7.87 17.71
C GLN A 137 4.35 8.35 17.92
N LYS A 138 5.10 7.72 18.83
CA LYS A 138 6.52 8.06 19.08
C LYS A 138 7.37 7.88 17.82
N TYR A 139 7.18 6.78 17.10
CA TYR A 139 7.84 6.55 15.81
C TYR A 139 7.54 7.67 14.78
N MET A 140 6.29 8.10 14.67
CA MET A 140 5.92 9.17 13.73
C MET A 140 6.41 10.54 14.19
N GLN A 141 6.42 10.80 15.49
CA GLN A 141 7.00 12.02 16.07
C GLN A 141 8.48 12.13 15.70
N ASP A 142 9.26 11.06 15.86
CA ASP A 142 10.68 11.03 15.47
C ASP A 142 10.89 11.21 13.95
N LEU A 143 9.95 10.73 13.13
CA LEU A 143 10.02 10.82 11.68
C LEU A 143 9.72 12.23 11.15
N ILE A 144 8.75 12.90 11.78
CA ILE A 144 8.15 14.17 11.33
C ILE A 144 8.84 15.39 11.97
N PHE A 145 9.18 15.29 13.26
CA PHE A 145 9.80 16.38 14.00
C PHE A 145 11.33 16.27 13.95
N GLN A 146 12.00 17.41 13.81
CA GLN A 146 13.44 17.50 13.96
C GLN A 146 13.76 17.72 15.44
N ASN A 147 14.46 16.77 16.05
CA ASN A 147 14.84 16.78 17.48
C ASN A 147 13.63 16.96 18.43
N GLY A 148 12.43 16.50 18.03
CA GLY A 148 11.24 16.51 18.87
C GLY A 148 10.64 17.89 19.19
N GLN A 149 11.00 18.95 18.45
CA GLN A 149 10.49 20.31 18.73
C GLN A 149 10.00 21.06 17.49
N LYS A 150 10.65 20.88 16.34
CA LYS A 150 10.30 21.63 15.13
C LYS A 150 9.81 20.71 14.02
N LEU A 151 8.63 21.02 13.47
CA LEU A 151 8.12 20.35 12.29
C LEU A 151 9.08 20.54 11.11
N GLN A 152 9.46 19.44 10.46
CA GLN A 152 10.28 19.48 9.24
C GLN A 152 9.47 20.10 8.08
N PRO A 153 10.13 20.59 7.01
CA PRO A 153 9.38 21.04 5.83
C PRO A 153 8.59 19.88 5.21
N LEU A 154 7.38 20.16 4.72
CA LEU A 154 6.50 19.14 4.09
C LEU A 154 7.19 18.37 2.96
N SER A 155 8.07 19.03 2.19
CA SER A 155 8.85 18.40 1.12
C SER A 155 9.75 17.26 1.60
N ALA A 156 10.21 17.30 2.87
CA ALA A 156 11.00 16.23 3.49
C ALA A 156 10.11 15.18 4.16
N ILE A 157 8.98 15.60 4.75
CA ILE A 157 8.06 14.72 5.48
C ILE A 157 7.28 13.80 4.53
N LEU A 158 6.68 14.34 3.47
CA LEU A 158 5.77 13.58 2.60
C LEU A 158 6.41 12.34 1.96
N PRO A 159 7.66 12.39 1.43
CA PRO A 159 8.33 11.20 0.94
C PRO A 159 8.56 10.15 2.03
N ARG A 160 8.95 10.57 3.25
CA ARG A 160 9.14 9.65 4.37
C ARG A 160 7.84 8.99 4.79
N LEU A 161 6.76 9.76 4.92
CA LEU A 161 5.42 9.25 5.20
C LEU A 161 4.94 8.26 4.15
N SER A 162 5.26 8.49 2.86
CA SER A 162 4.88 7.56 1.79
C SER A 162 5.52 6.17 1.95
N SER A 163 6.73 6.11 2.51
CA SER A 163 7.48 4.87 2.78
C SER A 163 7.26 4.32 4.19
N ALA A 164 6.69 5.10 5.10
CA ALA A 164 6.54 4.75 6.51
C ALA A 164 5.60 3.57 6.73
N ASP A 165 5.70 2.95 7.92
CA ASP A 165 4.80 1.89 8.33
C ASP A 165 3.56 2.44 9.06
N PHE A 166 2.43 1.79 8.83
CA PHE A 166 1.13 2.21 9.36
C PHE A 166 0.47 1.13 10.24
N ASN A 167 1.19 0.06 10.58
CA ASN A 167 0.74 -0.86 11.62
C ASN A 167 0.82 -0.13 12.98
N GLY A 168 -0.27 -0.12 13.75
CA GLY A 168 -0.41 0.70 14.97
C GLY A 168 -1.00 2.09 14.72
N CYS A 169 -1.17 2.52 13.48
CA CYS A 169 -1.77 3.81 13.17
C CYS A 169 -3.26 3.83 13.52
N LEU A 170 -3.72 4.88 14.22
CA LEU A 170 -5.13 5.18 14.41
C LEU A 170 -5.64 5.91 13.16
N ILE A 171 -6.38 5.20 12.32
CA ILE A 171 -6.91 5.75 11.08
C ILE A 171 -8.41 5.98 11.17
N THR A 172 -8.88 7.03 10.49
CA THR A 172 -10.30 7.35 10.32
C THR A 172 -10.64 7.34 8.84
N VAL A 173 -11.75 6.71 8.47
CA VAL A 173 -12.25 6.75 7.10
C VAL A 173 -12.99 8.06 6.88
N LEU A 174 -12.38 9.01 6.15
CA LEU A 174 -12.97 10.32 5.88
C LEU A 174 -14.00 10.25 4.75
N GLN A 175 -13.62 9.58 3.65
CA GLN A 175 -14.48 9.44 2.47
C GLN A 175 -14.29 8.04 1.89
N SER A 176 -15.37 7.43 1.42
CA SER A 176 -15.30 6.18 0.67
C SER A 176 -16.47 6.11 -0.31
N ARG A 177 -16.28 5.41 -1.42
CA ARG A 177 -17.39 5.06 -2.32
C ARG A 177 -18.47 4.24 -1.60
N ASN A 178 -18.08 3.44 -0.61
CA ASN A 178 -19.03 2.76 0.25
C ASN A 178 -19.34 3.63 1.48
N THR A 179 -20.53 4.22 1.52
CA THR A 179 -20.96 5.09 2.62
C THR A 179 -21.02 4.36 3.97
N SER A 180 -21.16 3.04 3.98
CA SER A 180 -21.24 2.25 5.22
C SER A 180 -19.91 2.18 5.98
N VAL A 181 -18.78 2.50 5.33
CA VAL A 181 -17.45 2.50 5.98
C VAL A 181 -16.97 3.88 6.37
N VAL A 182 -17.66 4.92 5.91
CA VAL A 182 -17.34 6.31 6.26
C VAL A 182 -17.54 6.52 7.75
N GLY A 183 -16.59 7.21 8.38
CA GLY A 183 -16.63 7.51 9.81
C GLY A 183 -16.07 6.42 10.72
N ILE A 184 -15.69 5.25 10.17
CA ILE A 184 -15.05 4.21 10.97
C ILE A 184 -13.65 4.68 11.38
N ARG A 185 -13.39 4.72 12.69
CA ARG A 185 -12.10 4.98 13.31
C ARG A 185 -11.55 3.71 13.95
N GLY A 186 -10.25 3.45 13.84
CA GLY A 186 -9.65 2.28 14.47
C GLY A 186 -8.14 2.14 14.26
N ILE A 187 -7.51 1.31 15.11
CA ILE A 187 -6.07 1.05 15.06
C ILE A 187 -5.79 -0.05 14.04
N VAL A 188 -4.86 0.21 13.11
CA VAL A 188 -4.42 -0.78 12.10
C VAL A 188 -3.62 -1.89 12.77
N ILE A 189 -4.12 -3.13 12.70
CA ILE A 189 -3.36 -4.32 13.12
C ILE A 189 -2.47 -4.80 11.98
N TRP A 190 -2.99 -4.74 10.76
CA TRP A 190 -2.34 -5.33 9.60
C TRP A 190 -2.56 -4.52 8.33
N ASP A 191 -1.45 -4.03 7.78
CA ASP A 191 -1.36 -3.45 6.45
C ASP A 191 -1.27 -4.56 5.38
N SER A 192 -2.41 -4.87 4.74
CA SER A 192 -2.44 -5.71 3.54
C SER A 192 -2.29 -4.85 2.29
N GLN A 193 -2.09 -5.46 1.13
CA GLN A 193 -1.98 -4.71 -0.11
C GLN A 193 -3.24 -3.85 -0.35
N HIS A 194 -4.42 -4.47 -0.52
CA HIS A 194 -5.62 -3.74 -0.93
C HIS A 194 -6.54 -3.30 0.23
N SER A 195 -6.21 -3.61 1.48
CA SER A 195 -7.08 -3.33 2.63
C SER A 195 -6.31 -3.05 3.91
N PHE A 196 -6.91 -2.27 4.80
CA PHE A 196 -6.48 -2.16 6.19
C PHE A 196 -7.37 -3.02 7.07
N THR A 197 -6.75 -3.87 7.89
CA THR A 197 -7.45 -4.55 8.97
C THR A 197 -7.27 -3.73 10.24
N ILE A 198 -8.38 -3.20 10.76
CA ILE A 198 -8.41 -2.31 11.92
C ILE A 198 -9.22 -2.90 13.07
N VAL A 199 -8.87 -2.53 14.31
CA VAL A 199 -9.76 -2.72 15.47
C VAL A 199 -10.47 -1.41 15.74
N VAL A 200 -11.79 -1.49 15.83
CA VAL A 200 -12.68 -0.37 16.13
C VAL A 200 -13.02 -0.41 17.62
N PRO A 201 -13.00 0.74 18.32
CA PRO A 201 -13.42 0.81 19.71
C PRO A 201 -14.92 0.57 19.88
N LYS A 202 -15.34 0.33 21.11
CA LYS A 202 -16.74 0.11 21.48
C LYS A 202 -17.38 1.40 22.01
N ASP A 203 -18.71 1.43 22.02
CA ASP A 203 -19.49 2.48 22.68
C ASP A 203 -19.15 3.91 22.21
N GLN A 204 -18.91 4.84 23.13
CA GLN A 204 -18.73 6.27 22.87
C GLN A 204 -17.47 6.59 22.06
N ASP A 205 -16.40 5.81 22.30
CA ASP A 205 -15.10 5.98 21.67
C ASP A 205 -15.15 5.67 20.16
N SER A 206 -16.19 4.94 19.71
CA SER A 206 -16.46 4.71 18.28
C SER A 206 -16.91 5.95 17.53
N LYS A 207 -17.40 6.98 18.23
CA LYS A 207 -18.02 8.19 17.68
C LYS A 207 -17.53 9.47 18.35
N GLU A 208 -16.27 9.52 18.80
CA GLU A 208 -15.70 10.73 19.44
C GLU A 208 -15.94 12.02 18.64
N TRP A 209 -15.92 11.92 17.30
CA TRP A 209 -16.07 13.03 16.36
C TRP A 209 -17.53 13.36 15.96
N ASN A 210 -18.52 12.55 16.37
CA ASN A 210 -19.93 12.80 16.07
C ASN A 210 -20.61 13.53 17.23
N GLU A 211 -21.47 14.50 16.90
CA GLU A 211 -22.30 15.23 17.87
C GLU A 211 -23.36 14.30 18.52
N ASP A 212 -23.85 13.31 17.76
CA ASP A 212 -24.84 12.33 18.22
C ASP A 212 -24.21 11.12 18.93
N LYS A 213 -24.00 11.24 20.24
CA LYS A 213 -23.48 10.17 21.13
C LYS A 213 -24.55 9.23 21.69
N SER A 214 -25.81 9.35 21.27
CA SER A 214 -26.96 8.66 21.88
C SER A 214 -27.35 7.35 21.18
N ASN A 215 -27.12 7.25 19.86
CA ASN A 215 -27.57 6.12 19.05
C ASN A 215 -26.38 5.31 18.50
N PHE A 216 -26.15 4.14 19.07
CA PHE A 216 -25.13 3.19 18.59
C PHE A 216 -25.77 2.03 17.83
N THR A 217 -25.21 1.71 16.67
CA THR A 217 -25.57 0.49 15.97
C THR A 217 -25.06 -0.73 16.75
N PRO A 218 -25.68 -1.91 16.62
CA PRO A 218 -25.18 -3.12 17.26
C PRO A 218 -23.73 -3.47 16.90
N SER A 219 -23.22 -2.98 15.76
CA SER A 219 -21.81 -3.16 15.40
C SER A 219 -20.87 -2.23 16.16
N GLU A 220 -21.31 -1.02 16.50
CA GLU A 220 -20.53 -0.02 17.26
C GLU A 220 -20.50 -0.37 18.75
N LEU A 221 -21.58 -0.92 19.29
CA LEU A 221 -21.64 -1.41 20.67
C LEU A 221 -20.64 -2.54 20.95
N ILE A 222 -20.33 -3.36 19.94
CA ILE A 222 -19.40 -4.49 20.07
C ILE A 222 -17.97 -4.07 19.74
N GLY A 223 -17.81 -3.18 18.76
CA GLY A 223 -16.51 -2.85 18.17
C GLY A 223 -15.82 -4.07 17.54
N GLY A 224 -14.49 -4.10 17.68
CA GLY A 224 -13.62 -5.20 17.27
C GLY A 224 -13.10 -5.06 15.84
N LEU A 225 -12.80 -6.19 15.19
CA LEU A 225 -12.17 -6.23 13.88
C LEU A 225 -13.06 -5.71 12.74
N LYS A 226 -12.53 -4.84 11.89
CA LYS A 226 -13.09 -4.48 10.57
C LYS A 226 -11.99 -4.50 9.51
N VAL A 227 -12.38 -4.83 8.27
CA VAL A 227 -11.47 -4.79 7.11
C VAL A 227 -12.00 -3.74 6.15
N VAL A 228 -11.20 -2.69 5.93
CA VAL A 228 -11.57 -1.55 5.09
C VAL A 228 -10.77 -1.59 3.79
N PRO A 229 -11.42 -1.52 2.62
CA PRO A 229 -10.72 -1.47 1.34
C PRO A 229 -10.01 -0.13 1.16
N LYS A 230 -8.80 -0.15 0.59
CA LYS A 230 -8.04 1.07 0.31
C LYS A 230 -8.53 1.78 -0.96
N LYS A 231 -8.93 1.02 -1.97
CA LYS A 231 -9.40 1.58 -3.24
C LYS A 231 -10.66 2.42 -3.03
N HIS A 232 -10.69 3.61 -3.64
CA HIS A 232 -11.77 4.61 -3.53
C HIS A 232 -12.08 5.01 -2.09
N THR A 233 -11.06 5.03 -1.23
CA THR A 233 -11.18 5.43 0.18
C THR A 233 -10.10 6.45 0.53
N ILE A 234 -10.47 7.49 1.25
CA ILE A 234 -9.59 8.50 1.82
C ILE A 234 -9.54 8.26 3.34
N PHE A 235 -8.32 8.11 3.85
CA PHE A 235 -8.08 7.91 5.28
C PHE A 235 -7.45 9.16 5.87
N GLY A 236 -7.86 9.54 7.08
CA GLY A 236 -7.22 10.54 7.91
C GLY A 236 -6.48 9.88 9.07
N PHE A 237 -5.36 10.46 9.48
CA PHE A 237 -4.69 10.10 10.72
C PHE A 237 -4.07 11.33 11.36
N GLU A 238 -3.88 11.27 12.67
CA GLU A 238 -3.41 12.39 13.50
C GLU A 238 -2.12 11.99 14.20
N VAL A 239 -1.16 12.91 14.20
CA VAL A 239 0.09 12.78 14.96
C VAL A 239 0.14 13.90 16.00
N ILE A 240 0.27 13.52 17.26
CA ILE A 240 0.31 14.46 18.40
C ILE A 240 1.67 15.16 18.42
N ASP A 241 1.69 16.47 18.70
CA ASP A 241 2.93 17.22 18.84
C ASP A 241 3.67 16.77 20.13
N PRO A 242 4.96 16.42 20.07
CA PRO A 242 5.73 16.08 21.27
C PRO A 242 5.87 17.23 22.28
N SER A 243 5.71 18.49 21.85
CA SER A 243 5.84 19.66 22.72
C SER A 243 4.56 20.03 23.45
N ASP A 244 3.40 19.70 22.86
CA ASP A 244 2.08 20.05 23.35
C ASP A 244 1.10 18.92 23.06
N GLU A 245 0.64 18.23 24.11
CA GLU A 245 -0.23 17.06 23.98
C GLU A 245 -1.64 17.40 23.46
N GLU A 246 -2.04 18.67 23.49
CA GLU A 246 -3.33 19.13 22.94
C GLU A 246 -3.24 19.48 21.44
N SER A 247 -2.03 19.67 20.93
CA SER A 247 -1.78 20.00 19.52
C SER A 247 -1.55 18.74 18.70
N TYR A 248 -2.17 18.67 17.52
CA TYR A 248 -2.01 17.55 16.60
C TYR A 248 -1.92 18.02 15.14
N ILE A 249 -1.24 17.21 14.34
CA ILE A 249 -1.09 17.41 12.90
C ILE A 249 -1.88 16.32 12.19
N GLY A 250 -2.94 16.74 11.49
CA GLY A 250 -3.76 15.87 10.66
C GLY A 250 -3.13 15.64 9.28
N PHE A 251 -3.05 14.38 8.88
CA PHE A 251 -2.63 13.97 7.54
C PHE A 251 -3.73 13.17 6.86
N THR A 252 -3.71 13.19 5.52
CA THR A 252 -4.67 12.46 4.70
C THR A 252 -3.95 11.53 3.72
N ILE A 253 -4.42 10.29 3.63
CA ILE A 253 -3.92 9.25 2.73
C ILE A 253 -5.00 8.92 1.70
N VAL A 254 -4.63 9.00 0.42
CA VAL A 254 -5.47 8.51 -0.68
C VAL A 254 -5.23 7.01 -0.85
N GLY A 255 -6.19 6.20 -0.40
CA GLY A 255 -6.05 4.76 -0.30
C GLY A 255 -5.79 4.05 -1.64
N SER A 256 -6.41 4.51 -2.74
CA SER A 256 -6.16 3.95 -4.08
C SER A 256 -4.70 4.05 -4.54
N ARG A 257 -3.95 5.02 -4.00
CA ARG A 257 -2.51 5.19 -4.28
C ARG A 257 -1.63 4.56 -3.21
N PHE A 258 -2.24 3.99 -2.19
CA PHE A 258 -1.61 3.42 -1.02
C PHE A 258 -1.77 1.89 -0.93
N GLU A 259 -1.95 1.23 -2.08
CA GLU A 259 -2.19 -0.22 -2.15
C GLU A 259 -0.94 -1.06 -1.90
N PHE A 260 0.28 -0.56 -2.08
CA PHE A 260 1.46 -1.36 -1.74
C PHE A 260 1.68 -1.34 -0.22
N ARG A 261 2.15 -2.44 0.37
CA ARG A 261 2.56 -2.48 1.80
C ARG A 261 3.79 -1.59 2.02
N SER A 262 4.00 -1.08 3.24
CA SER A 262 5.19 -0.32 3.64
C SER A 262 6.51 -0.86 3.08
N VAL A 263 6.78 -2.14 3.30
CA VAL A 263 7.98 -2.83 2.79
C VAL A 263 8.08 -2.77 1.26
N ASP A 264 6.96 -2.93 0.56
CA ASP A 264 6.92 -2.88 -0.91
C ASP A 264 6.97 -1.44 -1.43
N ARG A 265 6.54 -0.43 -0.64
CA ARG A 265 6.56 1.00 -1.01
C ARG A 265 7.99 1.54 -1.02
N ALA A 266 8.78 1.23 0.02
CA ALA A 266 10.10 1.83 0.22
C ALA A 266 11.09 1.57 -0.93
N GLY A 267 11.04 0.38 -1.54
CA GLY A 267 11.96 -0.02 -2.63
C GLY A 267 11.40 0.16 -4.04
N LYS A 268 10.15 0.60 -4.18
CA LYS A 268 9.45 0.56 -5.47
C LYS A 268 9.61 1.85 -6.27
N LYS A 269 9.95 1.70 -7.56
CA LYS A 269 9.90 2.79 -8.54
C LYS A 269 8.45 2.97 -8.99
N PHE A 270 7.80 4.01 -8.49
CA PHE A 270 6.43 4.36 -8.88
C PHE A 270 6.39 4.92 -10.30
N LYS A 271 5.34 4.56 -11.05
CA LYS A 271 5.02 5.14 -12.36
C LYS A 271 3.85 6.09 -12.19
N ASN A 272 3.80 7.13 -13.02
CA ASN A 272 2.67 8.04 -13.03
C ASN A 272 1.43 7.33 -13.61
N HIS A 273 0.32 7.40 -12.89
CA HIS A 273 -0.99 6.83 -13.28
C HIS A 273 -2.08 7.92 -13.18
N SER A 274 -3.13 7.81 -14.01
CA SER A 274 -4.27 8.74 -14.02
C SER A 274 -5.02 8.73 -12.70
N ILE A 275 -5.51 9.91 -12.29
CA ILE A 275 -6.26 10.12 -11.05
C ILE A 275 -7.74 9.93 -11.35
N ASP A 276 -8.25 8.72 -11.09
CA ASP A 276 -9.66 8.39 -11.34
C ASP A 276 -10.53 8.60 -10.08
N ASP A 277 -9.91 8.84 -8.92
CA ASP A 277 -10.53 8.65 -7.59
C ASP A 277 -10.71 9.93 -6.75
N ILE A 278 -10.44 11.11 -7.33
CA ILE A 278 -10.58 12.42 -6.64
C ILE A 278 -11.86 13.17 -7.09
N LEU A 279 -12.76 12.49 -7.81
CA LEU A 279 -14.04 13.03 -8.28
C LEU A 279 -15.23 12.35 -7.58
#